data_AF-A0A8T2SJJ7-F1
#
_entry.id   AF-A0A8T2SJJ7-F1
#
_cell.length_a   1.000
_cell.length_b   1.000
_cell.length_c   1.000
_cell.angle_alpha   90.00
_cell.angle_beta   90.00
_cell.angle_gamma   90.00
#
_symmetry.space_group_name_H-M   'P 1'
#
loop_
_entity.id
_entity.type
_entity.pdbx_description
1 polymer ?
#
loop_
_entity_poly.entity_id
_entity_poly.type
_entity_poly.pdbx_seq_one_letter_code
_entity_poly.pdbx_strand_id
1 'polypeptide(L)'
;MGCAYSCEMQLPKVSTPEEKMEALVERIGAVFSEKVIMSFYPFREHFKVAMTRKDGRSGAVPAAALAVLDNRISSLCKSLHVSSENDPLFALAMICEAARRSSFVCCENGYLIKRKVVFTPQFEAEFLGSNRQEEAYSKFKAVYIPSSEDLIVRNIEIDLEPRSYYMDTLARNLGVREGSEIMMSRTIPRAPNDARLYYAIPDIQIIPKSWETPVGVVLQGKNELVYNRRASDLLGYSVYGDAILASVGSTWKSEGKLVFADVSLSCYYRLLLGRTPEGNYKLKRDAILVSKLPNSFSSRAQWRGTLPRSLLIDFCHQHRLADPDFVLHSTNPSSDMLPIEDRKGSNGSYRCRAKIVHQDQVVEFESEHHYRNRCDAIQSAALRALFHLSKKVPTVPHHVQNVQLSPTSTSKCLSLDDRAVGCEPENGFVNGNVNSEGSSNPVDYLNKAIAAGSMVCMSYNVWLVGNGVNMKVEAHEEFEFQIGVGGIIGELESIISGMHIDAYEELLLPVDNIENILATNQETVHDLENPVIEQCSLKYCIKVLRIVEPSEDRMESALFSPPLSKQRNEFALGKIRELNAKSLVNFYACDML
;
A
#
# COMPACT_ATOMS: atom_id res chain seq x y z
N MET A 1 -17.82 4.82 -13.29
CA MET A 1 -18.65 5.64 -14.20
C MET A 1 -17.86 6.89 -14.53
N GLY A 2 -17.42 6.99 -15.79
CA GLY A 2 -16.74 8.18 -16.30
C GLY A 2 -17.74 9.16 -16.91
N CYS A 3 -17.46 10.44 -16.76
CA CYS A 3 -17.93 11.53 -17.61
C CYS A 3 -16.99 12.71 -17.30
N ALA A 4 -16.06 13.03 -18.20
CA ALA A 4 -16.23 13.84 -19.40
C ALA A 4 -15.86 15.30 -19.14
N TYR A 5 -14.55 15.56 -19.06
CA TYR A 5 -13.83 16.70 -19.65
C TYR A 5 -12.34 16.33 -19.68
N SER A 6 -12.02 15.24 -20.39
CA SER A 6 -10.67 15.00 -20.89
C SER A 6 -10.60 15.63 -22.29
N CYS A 7 -10.37 16.93 -22.33
CA CYS A 7 -9.70 17.48 -23.50
C CYS A 7 -8.21 17.27 -23.24
N GLU A 8 -7.73 16.04 -23.50
CA GLU A 8 -6.31 15.79 -23.76
C GLU A 8 -5.96 16.56 -25.03
N MET A 9 -5.73 17.87 -24.89
CA MET A 9 -4.85 18.53 -25.84
C MET A 9 -3.47 17.93 -25.61
N GLN A 10 -3.05 17.10 -26.56
CA GLN A 10 -1.66 16.68 -26.69
C GLN A 10 -0.76 17.91 -26.53
N LEU A 11 0.06 17.92 -25.47
CA LEU A 11 1.13 18.91 -25.34
C LEU A 11 1.95 18.88 -26.65
N PRO A 12 2.16 20.03 -27.32
CA PRO A 12 2.87 20.06 -28.58
C PRO A 12 4.26 19.42 -28.44
N LYS A 13 4.60 18.56 -29.41
CA LYS A 13 5.91 17.88 -29.49
C LYS A 13 6.99 18.95 -29.72
N VAL A 14 7.78 19.17 -28.66
CA VAL A 14 8.87 20.15 -28.52
C VAL A 14 8.38 21.58 -28.28
N SER A 15 8.16 21.90 -27.00
CA SER A 15 8.02 23.28 -26.51
C SER A 15 9.28 23.71 -25.77
N THR A 16 9.74 24.94 -26.00
CA THR A 16 10.88 25.50 -25.29
C THR A 16 10.57 25.71 -23.80
N PRO A 17 11.57 25.77 -22.90
CA PRO A 17 11.34 26.13 -21.50
C PRO A 17 10.55 27.43 -21.33
N GLU A 18 10.80 28.42 -22.20
CA GLU A 18 10.10 29.70 -22.23
C GLU A 18 8.61 29.54 -22.58
N GLU A 19 8.28 28.77 -23.61
CA GLU A 19 6.88 28.50 -23.99
C GLU A 19 6.11 27.78 -22.88
N LYS A 20 6.77 26.81 -22.21
CA LYS A 20 6.17 26.12 -21.07
C LYS A 20 5.97 27.04 -19.88
N MET A 21 6.91 27.97 -19.64
CA MET A 21 6.79 28.98 -18.60
C MET A 21 5.65 29.94 -18.91
N GLU A 22 5.52 30.40 -20.16
CA GLU A 22 4.42 31.26 -20.57
C GLU A 22 3.07 30.54 -20.41
N ALA A 23 2.98 29.26 -20.79
CA ALA A 23 1.78 28.45 -20.55
C ALA A 23 1.45 28.31 -19.05
N LEU A 24 2.46 28.27 -18.17
CA LEU A 24 2.27 28.28 -16.72
C LEU A 24 1.77 29.65 -16.22
N VAL A 25 2.33 30.75 -16.72
CA VAL A 25 1.91 32.14 -16.42
C VAL A 25 0.45 32.34 -16.82
N GLU A 26 0.08 31.95 -18.04
CA GLU A 26 -1.29 32.02 -18.54
C GLU A 26 -2.24 31.17 -17.70
N ARG A 27 -1.84 29.93 -17.35
CA ARG A 27 -2.69 29.05 -16.55
C ARG A 27 -2.93 29.60 -15.15
N ILE A 28 -1.91 30.14 -14.49
CA ILE A 28 -2.06 30.78 -13.18
C ILE A 28 -3.00 31.98 -13.29
N GLY A 29 -2.83 32.84 -14.30
CA GLY A 29 -3.76 33.95 -14.54
C GLY A 29 -5.20 33.48 -14.76
N ALA A 30 -5.39 32.43 -15.56
CA ALA A 30 -6.70 31.86 -15.86
C ALA A 30 -7.41 31.30 -14.63
N VAL A 31 -6.69 30.74 -13.64
CA VAL A 31 -7.29 30.26 -12.38
C VAL A 31 -8.03 31.36 -11.64
N PHE A 32 -7.53 32.60 -11.72
CA PHE A 32 -8.16 33.77 -11.08
C PHE A 32 -9.25 34.42 -11.95
N SER A 33 -9.62 33.81 -13.08
CA SER A 33 -10.74 34.29 -13.89
C SER A 33 -12.07 33.86 -13.28
N GLU A 34 -13.07 34.73 -13.36
CA GLU A 34 -14.42 34.51 -12.83
C GLU A 34 -15.05 33.22 -13.40
N LYS A 35 -14.82 32.94 -14.68
CA LYS A 35 -15.28 31.72 -15.36
C LYS A 35 -14.69 30.46 -14.72
N VAL A 36 -13.39 30.44 -14.43
CA VAL A 36 -12.73 29.25 -13.87
C VAL A 36 -13.13 29.05 -12.42
N ILE A 37 -13.20 30.11 -11.62
CA ILE A 37 -13.61 30.03 -10.21
C ILE A 37 -15.04 29.49 -10.07
N MET A 38 -15.96 29.88 -10.96
CA MET A 38 -17.34 29.35 -10.95
C MET A 38 -17.44 27.88 -11.34
N SER A 39 -16.60 27.43 -12.28
CA SER A 39 -16.70 26.09 -12.85
C SER A 39 -15.78 25.05 -12.19
N PHE A 40 -14.76 25.48 -11.44
CA PHE A 40 -13.78 24.59 -10.82
C PHE A 40 -14.02 24.41 -9.32
N TYR A 41 -14.79 23.37 -8.97
CA TYR A 41 -15.24 23.12 -7.60
C TYR A 41 -14.14 22.97 -6.54
N PRO A 42 -12.99 22.31 -6.79
CA PRO A 42 -11.93 22.21 -5.77
C PRO A 42 -11.41 23.56 -5.28
N PHE A 43 -11.46 24.62 -6.11
CA PHE A 43 -11.03 25.96 -5.69
C PHE A 43 -12.11 26.79 -5.01
N ARG A 44 -13.38 26.38 -5.05
CA ARG A 44 -14.49 27.20 -4.53
C ARG A 44 -14.30 27.61 -3.08
N GLU A 45 -13.98 26.65 -2.22
CA GLU A 45 -13.80 26.94 -0.79
C GLU A 45 -12.63 27.90 -0.55
N HIS A 46 -11.53 27.70 -1.28
CA HIS A 46 -10.35 28.58 -1.21
C HIS A 46 -10.70 30.03 -1.60
N PHE A 47 -11.41 30.23 -2.71
CA PHE A 47 -11.83 31.56 -3.14
C PHE A 47 -12.96 32.15 -2.30
N LYS A 48 -13.89 31.33 -1.80
CA LYS A 48 -15.00 31.76 -0.94
C LYS A 48 -14.43 32.42 0.31
N VAL A 49 -13.51 31.74 0.99
CA VAL A 49 -12.88 32.31 2.19
C VAL A 49 -11.99 33.49 1.82
N ALA A 50 -11.19 33.39 0.74
CA ALA A 50 -10.32 34.50 0.30
C ALA A 50 -11.10 35.80 0.06
N MET A 51 -12.28 35.77 -0.56
CA MET A 51 -13.11 36.97 -0.81
C MET A 51 -13.72 37.56 0.46
N THR A 52 -13.82 36.79 1.55
CA THR A 52 -14.38 37.25 2.83
C THR A 52 -13.35 37.80 3.81
N ARG A 53 -12.04 37.67 3.52
CA ARG A 53 -10.95 38.19 4.37
C ARG A 53 -10.91 39.71 4.36
N LYS A 54 -10.74 40.32 5.54
CA LYS A 54 -10.81 41.79 5.76
C LYS A 54 -9.47 42.47 5.98
N ASP A 55 -8.37 41.72 6.02
CA ASP A 55 -7.05 42.15 6.47
C ASP A 55 -6.06 42.38 5.32
N GLY A 56 -6.55 42.91 4.19
CA GLY A 56 -5.72 43.14 2.99
C GLY A 56 -5.41 41.87 2.18
N ARG A 57 -5.71 40.68 2.72
CA ARG A 57 -5.59 39.37 2.03
C ARG A 57 -6.85 38.99 1.24
N SER A 58 -7.73 39.96 0.99
CA SER A 58 -8.95 39.72 0.23
C SER A 58 -8.61 39.26 -1.19
N GLY A 59 -9.21 38.16 -1.62
CA GLY A 59 -8.99 37.53 -2.92
C GLY A 59 -7.63 36.83 -3.07
N ALA A 60 -6.85 36.69 -2.00
CA ALA A 60 -5.56 36.01 -2.00
C ALA A 60 -5.69 34.52 -1.60
N VAL A 61 -5.07 33.63 -2.38
CA VAL A 61 -5.12 32.17 -2.19
C VAL A 61 -3.69 31.62 -2.05
N PRO A 62 -3.43 30.63 -1.17
CA PRO A 62 -2.11 30.00 -1.08
C PRO A 62 -1.67 29.33 -2.38
N ALA A 63 -0.42 29.59 -2.79
CA ALA A 63 0.17 28.97 -3.98
C ALA A 63 0.27 27.43 -3.85
N ALA A 64 0.44 26.90 -2.62
CA ALA A 64 0.43 25.46 -2.35
C ALA A 64 -0.91 24.80 -2.73
N ALA A 65 -2.04 25.49 -2.53
CA ALA A 65 -3.35 24.98 -2.95
C ALA A 65 -3.46 24.90 -4.49
N LEU A 66 -2.95 25.92 -5.20
CA LEU A 66 -2.92 25.94 -6.66
C LEU A 66 -2.06 24.80 -7.23
N ALA A 67 -0.88 24.58 -6.64
CA ALA A 67 0.07 23.56 -7.05
C ALA A 67 -0.52 22.14 -7.04
N VAL A 68 -1.40 21.88 -6.06
CA VAL A 68 -1.87 20.54 -5.74
C VAL A 68 -3.24 20.23 -6.35
N LEU A 69 -4.13 21.23 -6.42
CA LEU A 69 -5.51 21.03 -6.87
C LEU A 69 -5.65 21.14 -8.39
N ASP A 70 -4.76 21.90 -9.06
CA ASP A 70 -4.78 22.03 -10.51
C ASP A 70 -3.74 21.12 -11.18
N ASN A 71 -4.22 19.99 -11.70
CA ASN A 71 -3.37 19.02 -12.40
C ASN A 71 -2.63 19.64 -13.59
N ARG A 72 -3.21 20.65 -14.27
CA ARG A 72 -2.55 21.32 -15.40
C ARG A 72 -1.35 22.15 -14.94
N ILE A 73 -1.48 22.86 -13.81
CA ILE A 73 -0.35 23.55 -13.18
C ILE A 73 0.75 22.52 -12.84
N SER A 74 0.38 21.43 -12.15
CA SER A 74 1.35 20.40 -11.76
C SER A 74 2.06 19.77 -12.98
N SER A 75 1.34 19.53 -14.08
CA SER A 75 1.90 18.97 -15.31
C SER A 75 2.83 19.94 -16.04
N LEU A 76 2.54 21.24 -16.01
CA LEU A 76 3.41 22.27 -16.58
C LEU A 76 4.70 22.44 -15.77
N CYS A 77 4.61 22.40 -14.44
CA CYS A 77 5.79 22.36 -13.57
C CYS A 77 6.69 21.15 -13.89
N LYS A 78 6.09 19.96 -14.07
CA LYS A 78 6.82 18.74 -14.46
C LYS A 78 7.46 18.83 -15.83
N SER A 79 6.77 19.42 -16.81
CA SER A 79 7.30 19.57 -18.17
C SER A 79 8.42 20.60 -18.26
N LEU A 80 8.41 21.59 -17.36
CA LEU A 80 9.51 22.54 -17.16
C LEU A 80 10.73 21.85 -16.55
N HIS A 81 10.53 21.08 -15.48
CA HIS A 81 11.63 20.36 -14.82
C HIS A 81 11.14 19.15 -14.03
N VAL A 82 11.80 17.99 -14.23
CA VAL A 82 11.43 16.71 -13.59
C VAL A 82 11.49 16.77 -12.06
N SER A 83 12.43 17.53 -11.48
CA SER A 83 12.58 17.66 -10.02
C SER A 83 11.34 18.22 -9.32
N SER A 84 10.46 18.96 -10.02
CA SER A 84 9.22 19.49 -9.44
C SER A 84 8.25 18.40 -8.97
N GLU A 85 8.39 17.17 -9.44
CA GLU A 85 7.64 16.02 -8.93
C GLU A 85 8.10 15.62 -7.52
N ASN A 86 9.41 15.66 -7.29
CA ASN A 86 10.06 15.15 -6.08
C ASN A 86 10.42 16.26 -5.08
N ASP A 87 10.35 17.51 -5.50
CA ASP A 87 10.56 18.69 -4.66
C ASP A 87 9.35 19.65 -4.79
N PRO A 88 8.36 19.53 -3.88
CA PRO A 88 7.20 20.42 -3.86
C PRO A 88 7.56 21.88 -3.62
N LEU A 89 8.68 22.18 -2.94
CA LEU A 89 9.11 23.55 -2.71
C LEU A 89 9.64 24.17 -4.01
N PHE A 90 10.34 23.39 -4.83
CA PHE A 90 10.74 23.82 -6.17
C PHE A 90 9.52 24.09 -7.06
N ALA A 91 8.50 23.24 -7.02
CA ALA A 91 7.23 23.48 -7.73
C ALA A 91 6.56 24.78 -7.27
N LEU A 92 6.51 25.02 -5.96
CA LEU A 92 5.96 26.23 -5.37
C LEU A 92 6.71 27.49 -5.83
N ALA A 93 8.04 27.43 -5.88
CA ALA A 93 8.88 28.53 -6.35
C ALA A 93 8.61 28.89 -7.82
N MET A 94 8.46 27.88 -8.69
CA MET A 94 8.09 28.09 -10.09
C MET A 94 6.72 28.75 -10.24
N ILE A 95 5.74 28.34 -9.44
CA ILE A 95 4.39 28.93 -9.44
C ILE A 95 4.44 30.39 -9.00
N CYS A 96 5.19 30.70 -7.94
CA CYS A 96 5.35 32.08 -7.47
C CYS A 96 6.06 32.95 -8.51
N GLU A 97 7.08 32.42 -9.18
CA GLU A 97 7.77 33.12 -10.26
C GLU A 97 6.84 33.41 -11.45
N ALA A 98 6.08 32.40 -11.89
CA ALA A 98 5.09 32.59 -12.96
C ALA A 98 3.99 33.58 -12.55
N ALA A 99 3.56 33.59 -11.28
CA ALA A 99 2.63 34.59 -10.77
C ALA A 99 3.22 36.02 -10.78
N ARG A 100 4.53 36.19 -10.53
CA ARG A 100 5.20 37.51 -10.63
C ARG A 100 5.27 38.02 -12.07
N ARG A 101 5.43 37.13 -13.05
CA ARG A 101 5.45 37.46 -14.49
C ARG A 101 4.06 37.77 -15.06
N SER A 102 3.01 37.29 -14.40
CA SER A 102 1.64 37.51 -14.86
C SER A 102 1.24 38.98 -14.84
N SER A 103 0.57 39.43 -15.90
CA SER A 103 -0.09 40.75 -15.93
C SER A 103 -1.39 40.79 -15.13
N PHE A 104 -1.97 39.63 -14.78
CA PHE A 104 -3.30 39.51 -14.18
C PHE A 104 -3.28 39.28 -12.65
N VAL A 105 -2.26 38.59 -12.16
CA VAL A 105 -2.07 38.27 -10.74
C VAL A 105 -0.77 38.86 -10.20
N CYS A 106 -0.62 38.89 -8.87
CA CYS A 106 0.65 39.11 -8.20
C CYS A 106 0.85 38.07 -7.10
N CYS A 107 2.12 37.79 -6.79
CA CYS A 107 2.52 36.99 -5.64
C CYS A 107 2.96 37.94 -4.52
N GLU A 108 2.30 37.86 -3.37
CA GLU A 108 2.65 38.61 -2.17
C GLU A 108 3.63 37.83 -1.29
N ASN A 109 4.05 38.46 -0.18
CA ASN A 109 4.81 37.77 0.86
C ASN A 109 4.00 36.59 1.42
N GLY A 110 4.69 35.53 1.84
CA GLY A 110 4.05 34.33 2.40
C GLY A 110 3.39 33.41 1.37
N TYR A 111 3.81 33.41 0.10
CA TYR A 111 3.31 32.51 -0.96
C TYR A 111 1.80 32.64 -1.27
N LEU A 112 1.24 33.84 -1.03
CA LEU A 112 -0.12 34.19 -1.44
C LEU A 112 -0.14 34.72 -2.87
N ILE A 113 -1.08 34.24 -3.68
CA ILE A 113 -1.33 34.77 -5.02
C ILE A 113 -2.70 35.43 -5.04
N LYS A 114 -2.75 36.66 -5.54
CA LYS A 114 -3.99 37.43 -5.65
C LYS A 114 -4.12 38.08 -7.02
N ARG A 115 -5.36 38.37 -7.41
CA ARG A 115 -5.66 39.14 -8.61
C ARG A 115 -5.23 40.60 -8.42
N LYS A 116 -4.63 41.21 -9.45
CA LYS A 116 -4.25 42.65 -9.43
C LYS A 116 -5.46 43.57 -9.50
N VAL A 117 -6.53 43.11 -10.16
CA VAL A 117 -7.82 43.80 -10.27
C VAL A 117 -8.83 43.08 -9.39
N VAL A 118 -9.60 43.81 -8.60
CA VAL A 118 -10.65 43.22 -7.75
C VAL A 118 -11.72 42.52 -8.58
N PHE A 119 -12.41 41.55 -7.99
CA PHE A 119 -13.53 40.88 -8.63
C PHE A 119 -14.71 41.85 -8.83
N THR A 120 -15.55 41.59 -9.83
CA THR A 120 -16.74 42.41 -10.02
C THR A 120 -17.72 42.19 -8.85
N PRO A 121 -18.37 43.25 -8.32
CA PRO A 121 -19.31 43.09 -7.21
C PRO A 121 -20.47 42.15 -7.51
N GLN A 122 -20.90 42.10 -8.78
CA GLN A 122 -21.92 41.16 -9.26
C GLN A 122 -21.46 39.71 -9.11
N PHE A 123 -20.23 39.42 -9.53
CA PHE A 123 -19.64 38.09 -9.38
C PHE A 123 -19.48 37.71 -7.90
N GLU A 124 -18.97 38.61 -7.06
CA GLU A 124 -18.81 38.33 -5.62
C GLU A 124 -20.17 38.02 -4.97
N ALA A 125 -21.21 38.77 -5.32
CA ALA A 125 -22.56 38.54 -4.82
C ALA A 125 -23.14 37.19 -5.28
N GLU A 126 -22.94 36.81 -6.55
CA GLU A 126 -23.38 35.52 -7.10
C GLU A 126 -22.61 34.34 -6.46
N PHE A 127 -21.29 34.47 -6.39
CA PHE A 127 -20.39 33.44 -5.88
C PHE A 127 -20.60 33.18 -4.39
N LEU A 128 -20.73 34.24 -3.57
CA LEU A 128 -20.97 34.14 -2.13
C LEU A 128 -22.44 33.89 -1.78
N GLY A 129 -23.38 34.25 -2.65
CA GLY A 129 -24.82 34.10 -2.44
C GLY A 129 -25.31 32.64 -2.41
N SER A 130 -24.47 31.70 -2.85
CA SER A 130 -24.86 30.31 -3.13
C SER A 130 -24.92 29.35 -1.91
N ASN A 131 -24.58 29.77 -0.69
CA ASN A 131 -24.73 28.92 0.51
C ASN A 131 -24.73 29.76 1.80
N ARG A 132 -25.93 30.13 2.28
CA ARG A 132 -26.16 30.63 3.64
C ARG A 132 -26.80 29.55 4.51
N GLN A 133 -26.16 28.40 4.65
CA GLN A 133 -26.48 27.52 5.78
C GLN A 133 -25.69 27.98 6.99
N GLU A 134 -26.30 27.94 8.17
CA GLU A 134 -25.65 28.23 9.45
C GLU A 134 -24.43 27.32 9.60
N GLU A 135 -23.24 27.91 9.48
CA GLU A 135 -21.97 27.21 9.61
C GLU A 135 -21.76 26.92 11.11
N ALA A 136 -22.17 25.73 11.55
CA ALA A 136 -21.89 25.25 12.89
C ALA A 136 -20.39 24.99 13.07
N TYR A 137 -19.87 25.22 14.28
CA TYR A 137 -18.54 24.76 14.66
C TYR A 137 -18.41 23.28 14.35
N SER A 138 -17.37 22.95 13.60
CA SER A 138 -17.14 21.60 13.12
C SER A 138 -15.79 21.11 13.64
N LYS A 139 -15.77 19.88 14.15
CA LYS A 139 -14.56 19.24 14.66
C LYS A 139 -14.30 17.96 13.91
N PHE A 140 -13.03 17.63 13.72
CA PHE A 140 -12.64 16.34 13.16
C PHE A 140 -11.27 15.91 13.69
N LYS A 141 -11.04 14.59 13.69
CA LYS A 141 -9.77 13.99 14.13
C LYS A 141 -8.74 14.02 13.00
N ALA A 142 -7.53 14.39 13.35
CA ALA A 142 -6.35 14.32 12.50
C ALA A 142 -5.18 13.68 13.25
N VAL A 143 -4.08 13.38 12.56
CA VAL A 143 -2.89 12.80 13.18
C VAL A 143 -1.74 13.81 13.11
N TYR A 144 -1.18 14.16 14.26
CA TYR A 144 0.00 15.00 14.36
C TYR A 144 1.27 14.15 14.37
N ILE A 145 2.18 14.47 13.44
CA ILE A 145 3.43 13.76 13.20
C ILE A 145 4.59 14.71 13.55
N PRO A 146 5.17 14.60 14.75
CA PRO A 146 6.29 15.44 15.13
C PRO A 146 7.54 15.14 14.29
N SER A 147 8.37 16.16 14.11
CA SER A 147 9.68 16.05 13.47
C SER A 147 10.72 15.38 14.37
N SER A 148 10.65 15.59 15.69
CA SER A 148 11.50 14.89 16.66
C SER A 148 11.06 13.44 16.85
N GLU A 149 12.01 12.50 16.76
CA GLU A 149 11.78 11.07 17.01
C GLU A 149 11.50 10.75 18.48
N ASP A 150 11.82 11.65 19.42
CA ASP A 150 11.54 11.49 20.86
C ASP A 150 10.05 11.71 21.19
N LEU A 151 9.32 12.39 20.30
CA LEU A 151 7.89 12.65 20.47
C LEU A 151 7.06 11.60 19.73
N ILE A 152 5.98 11.16 20.36
CA ILE A 152 5.05 10.19 19.77
C ILE A 152 4.11 10.84 18.74
N VAL A 153 3.73 10.04 17.73
CA VAL A 153 2.64 10.39 16.82
C VAL A 153 1.33 10.24 17.59
N ARG A 154 0.42 11.20 17.46
CA ARG A 154 -0.83 11.22 18.24
C ARG A 154 -2.00 11.77 17.46
N ASN A 155 -3.20 11.39 17.88
CA ASN A 155 -4.42 12.04 17.41
C ASN A 155 -4.50 13.47 17.96
N ILE A 156 -5.00 14.37 17.14
CA ILE A 156 -5.38 15.73 17.52
C ILE A 156 -6.78 16.03 17.00
N GLU A 157 -7.50 16.91 17.68
CA GLU A 157 -8.80 17.39 17.22
C GLU A 157 -8.62 18.77 16.58
N ILE A 158 -9.15 18.93 15.36
CA ILE A 158 -9.07 20.18 14.62
C ILE A 158 -10.42 20.89 14.70
N ASP A 159 -10.41 22.04 15.37
CA ASP A 159 -11.58 22.91 15.52
C ASP A 159 -11.70 23.89 14.35
N LEU A 160 -12.64 23.64 13.44
CA LEU A 160 -12.95 24.55 12.35
C LEU A 160 -13.93 25.63 12.83
N GLU A 161 -13.42 26.86 12.95
CA GLU A 161 -14.24 28.02 13.23
C GLU A 161 -15.07 28.40 11.99
N PRO A 162 -16.35 28.75 12.14
CA PRO A 162 -17.20 29.23 11.05
C PRO A 162 -16.52 30.40 10.31
N ARG A 163 -16.51 30.36 8.97
CA ARG A 163 -15.85 31.36 8.09
C ARG A 163 -14.33 31.49 8.25
N SER A 164 -13.69 30.66 9.08
CA SER A 164 -12.23 30.58 9.11
C SER A 164 -11.73 29.73 7.95
N TYR A 165 -10.55 30.05 7.45
CA TYR A 165 -9.92 29.21 6.44
C TYR A 165 -9.34 27.97 7.10
N TYR A 166 -9.72 26.78 6.65
CA TYR A 166 -9.25 25.54 7.26
C TYR A 166 -7.71 25.42 7.29
N MET A 167 -7.01 25.96 6.27
CA MET A 167 -5.53 25.97 6.27
C MET A 167 -4.96 26.93 7.31
N ASP A 168 -5.65 28.02 7.67
CA ASP A 168 -5.22 28.89 8.79
C ASP A 168 -5.38 28.15 10.13
N THR A 169 -6.40 27.32 10.29
CA THR A 169 -6.56 26.45 11.47
C THR A 169 -5.46 25.39 11.54
N LEU A 170 -5.13 24.74 10.42
CA LEU A 170 -4.01 23.78 10.37
C LEU A 170 -2.66 24.46 10.64
N ALA A 171 -2.45 25.67 10.10
CA ALA A 171 -1.26 26.49 10.36
C ALA A 171 -1.05 26.77 11.84
N ARG A 172 -2.10 27.18 12.57
CA ARG A 172 -2.05 27.40 14.02
C ARG A 172 -1.64 26.13 14.77
N ASN A 173 -2.15 24.97 14.36
CA ASN A 173 -1.78 23.68 14.97
C ASN A 173 -0.33 23.26 14.64
N LEU A 174 0.25 23.77 13.55
CA LEU A 174 1.65 23.59 13.17
C LEU A 174 2.59 24.68 13.73
N GLY A 175 2.06 25.63 14.50
CA GLY A 175 2.85 26.72 15.08
C GLY A 175 3.29 27.81 14.08
N VAL A 176 2.68 27.86 12.89
CA VAL A 176 2.93 28.91 11.89
C VAL A 176 1.75 29.90 11.81
N ARG A 177 1.98 31.07 11.23
CA ARG A 177 1.06 32.21 11.41
C ARG A 177 -0.19 32.10 10.55
N GLU A 178 -0.04 31.59 9.33
CA GLU A 178 -1.11 31.57 8.35
C GLU A 178 -1.05 30.36 7.40
N GLY A 179 -2.19 30.05 6.79
CA GLY A 179 -2.33 28.90 5.89
C GLY A 179 -1.54 29.01 4.58
N SER A 180 -0.91 30.13 4.29
CA SER A 180 0.00 30.28 3.15
C SER A 180 1.45 29.95 3.48
N GLU A 181 1.78 29.84 4.76
CA GLU A 181 3.05 29.31 5.27
C GLU A 181 3.04 27.77 5.41
N ILE A 182 1.97 27.09 4.98
CA ILE A 182 1.91 25.63 4.96
C ILE A 182 1.82 25.07 3.55
N MET A 183 2.50 23.94 3.34
CA MET A 183 2.42 23.12 2.15
C MET A 183 1.27 22.10 2.32
N MET A 184 0.70 21.69 1.19
CA MET A 184 -0.28 20.61 1.12
C MET A 184 0.27 19.52 0.20
N SER A 185 0.21 18.26 0.62
CA SER A 185 0.61 17.15 -0.24
C SER A 185 -0.49 16.80 -1.26
N ARG A 186 -0.13 16.03 -2.29
CA ARG A 186 -1.12 15.23 -3.04
C ARG A 186 -1.83 14.26 -2.09
N THR A 187 -2.98 13.75 -2.49
CA THR A 187 -3.67 12.70 -1.74
C THR A 187 -2.75 11.49 -1.58
N ILE A 188 -2.70 10.92 -0.38
CA ILE A 188 -1.87 9.75 -0.10
C ILE A 188 -2.58 8.52 -0.66
N PRO A 189 -1.95 7.73 -1.54
CA PRO A 189 -2.56 6.53 -2.09
C PRO A 189 -3.00 5.57 -0.97
N ARG A 190 -4.23 5.05 -1.07
CA ARG A 190 -4.87 4.15 -0.09
C ARG A 190 -5.23 4.79 1.25
N ALA A 191 -4.99 6.09 1.44
CA ALA A 191 -5.54 6.78 2.58
C ALA A 191 -7.07 6.95 2.41
N PRO A 192 -7.85 6.80 3.50
CA PRO A 192 -9.28 7.05 3.46
C PRO A 192 -9.56 8.52 3.19
N ASN A 193 -10.70 8.79 2.56
CA ASN A 193 -11.27 10.14 2.40
C ASN A 193 -10.29 11.19 1.81
N ASP A 194 -9.44 10.79 0.85
CA ASP A 194 -8.51 11.69 0.17
C ASP A 194 -7.56 12.45 1.14
N ALA A 195 -7.15 11.80 2.25
CA ALA A 195 -6.27 12.41 3.24
C ALA A 195 -4.92 12.86 2.66
N ARG A 196 -4.38 13.94 3.24
CA ARG A 196 -3.17 14.65 2.82
C ARG A 196 -2.32 14.99 4.04
N LEU A 197 -1.04 15.22 3.79
CA LEU A 197 -0.14 15.82 4.76
C LEU A 197 -0.06 17.33 4.55
N TYR A 198 -0.14 18.05 5.67
CA TYR A 198 0.05 19.49 5.78
C TYR A 198 1.26 19.74 6.66
N TYR A 199 2.19 20.59 6.23
CA TYR A 199 3.43 20.85 6.95
C TYR A 199 3.92 22.26 6.65
N ALA A 200 4.71 22.84 7.55
CA ALA A 200 5.23 24.19 7.35
C ALA A 200 6.13 24.28 6.12
N ILE A 201 5.99 25.34 5.32
CA ILE A 201 6.94 25.71 4.30
C ILE A 201 8.15 26.30 5.04
N PRO A 202 9.35 25.70 4.89
CA PRO A 202 10.52 26.27 5.53
C PRO A 202 10.80 27.68 5.00
N ASP A 203 11.29 28.56 5.88
CA ASP A 203 11.69 29.93 5.52
C ASP A 203 12.98 29.90 4.67
N ILE A 204 12.80 29.60 3.39
CA ILE A 204 13.85 29.41 2.41
C ILE A 204 13.50 30.22 1.16
N GLN A 205 14.41 31.09 0.74
CA GLN A 205 14.32 31.72 -0.57
C GLN A 205 14.78 30.73 -1.64
N ILE A 206 13.80 30.09 -2.30
CA ILE A 206 14.06 29.32 -3.51
C ILE A 206 14.06 30.29 -4.68
N ILE A 207 15.25 30.66 -5.13
CA ILE A 207 15.46 31.47 -6.33
C ILE A 207 15.95 30.51 -7.42
N PRO A 208 15.12 30.17 -8.43
CA PRO A 208 15.60 29.41 -9.58
C PRO A 208 16.64 30.26 -10.33
N LYS A 209 17.93 29.90 -10.26
CA LYS A 209 18.99 30.63 -10.99
C LYS A 209 18.90 30.41 -12.50
N SER A 210 18.45 29.24 -12.94
CA SER A 210 18.01 28.94 -14.31
C SER A 210 17.03 27.77 -14.29
N TRP A 211 16.25 27.61 -15.36
CA TRP A 211 15.31 26.49 -15.55
C TRP A 211 16.02 25.20 -16.01
N GLU A 212 17.29 25.29 -16.43
CA GLU A 212 18.16 24.15 -16.81
C GLU A 212 18.95 23.56 -15.64
N THR A 213 19.14 24.32 -14.56
CA THR A 213 19.87 23.86 -13.38
C THR A 213 19.11 24.25 -12.11
N PRO A 214 18.63 23.27 -11.32
CA PRO A 214 18.06 23.56 -10.00
C PRO A 214 19.22 23.95 -9.08
N VAL A 215 19.72 25.19 -9.16
CA VAL A 215 20.88 25.59 -8.35
C VAL A 215 20.44 26.19 -7.04
N GLY A 216 20.86 25.50 -5.97
CA GLY A 216 21.22 26.11 -4.69
C GLY A 216 20.02 26.64 -3.93
N VAL A 217 19.46 25.79 -3.08
CA VAL A 217 18.72 26.22 -1.90
C VAL A 217 19.62 27.18 -1.13
N VAL A 218 19.40 28.49 -1.27
CA VAL A 218 20.09 29.48 -0.43
C VAL A 218 19.27 29.55 0.85
N LEU A 219 19.74 28.82 1.87
CA LEU A 219 19.24 28.93 3.22
C LEU A 219 19.60 30.32 3.75
N GLN A 220 18.68 31.27 3.69
CA GLN A 220 18.74 32.48 4.51
C GLN A 220 17.81 32.30 5.69
N GLY A 221 18.26 31.53 6.68
CA GLY A 221 17.54 31.33 7.94
C GLY A 221 18.51 30.95 9.05
N LYS A 222 18.31 31.52 10.24
CA LYS A 222 19.06 31.18 11.47
C LYS A 222 18.60 29.85 12.11
N ASN A 223 17.52 29.25 11.61
CA ASN A 223 16.95 28.03 12.16
C ASN A 223 17.35 26.82 11.33
N GLU A 224 17.83 25.79 12.01
CA GLU A 224 18.17 24.50 11.44
C GLU A 224 16.90 23.80 10.93
N LEU A 225 16.93 23.32 9.67
CA LEU A 225 15.82 22.56 9.10
C LEU A 225 15.75 21.20 9.78
N VAL A 226 14.70 20.97 10.57
CA VAL A 226 14.49 19.66 11.21
C VAL A 226 13.82 18.72 10.21
N TYR A 227 14.55 17.71 9.74
CA TYR A 227 14.02 16.70 8.82
C TYR A 227 13.01 15.80 9.54
N ASN A 228 11.80 15.68 9.00
CA ASN A 228 10.77 14.81 9.54
C ASN A 228 10.77 13.49 8.79
N ARG A 229 11.51 12.51 9.32
CA ARG A 229 11.65 11.19 8.72
C ARG A 229 10.30 10.50 8.52
N ARG A 230 9.46 10.50 9.55
CA ARG A 230 8.13 9.87 9.56
C ARG A 230 7.20 10.40 8.46
N ALA A 231 7.12 11.73 8.31
CA ALA A 231 6.31 12.34 7.26
C ALA A 231 6.94 12.14 5.86
N SER A 232 8.27 12.17 5.77
CA SER A 232 9.00 11.95 4.52
C SER A 232 8.83 10.54 3.97
N ASP A 233 8.93 9.52 4.84
CA ASP A 233 8.74 8.11 4.48
C ASP A 233 7.34 7.83 3.93
N LEU A 234 6.33 8.53 4.47
CA LEU A 234 4.94 8.46 4.04
C LEU A 234 4.73 9.07 2.64
N LEU A 235 5.38 10.20 2.31
CA LEU A 235 5.20 10.90 1.04
C LEU A 235 6.17 10.48 -0.08
N GLY A 236 7.31 9.90 0.29
CA GLY A 236 8.39 9.55 -0.63
C GLY A 236 9.24 10.73 -1.10
N TYR A 237 9.21 11.86 -0.39
CA TYR A 237 10.07 13.02 -0.59
C TYR A 237 10.31 13.75 0.73
N SER A 238 11.29 14.64 0.78
CA SER A 238 11.68 15.33 2.01
C SER A 238 10.61 16.27 2.55
N VAL A 239 10.24 16.06 3.82
CA VAL A 239 9.38 16.92 4.62
C VAL A 239 10.20 17.45 5.80
N TYR A 240 10.03 18.73 6.12
CA TYR A 240 10.72 19.39 7.23
C TYR A 240 9.71 19.97 8.22
N GLY A 241 10.08 19.99 9.49
CA GLY A 241 9.20 20.38 10.58
C GLY A 241 8.07 19.39 10.83
N ASP A 242 7.17 19.74 11.74
CA ASP A 242 6.04 18.88 12.08
C ASP A 242 5.02 18.84 10.94
N ALA A 243 4.20 17.78 10.94
CA ALA A 243 3.17 17.59 9.93
C ALA A 243 1.83 17.14 10.54
N ILE A 244 0.74 17.44 9.84
CA ILE A 244 -0.61 16.97 10.18
C ILE A 244 -1.14 16.15 9.01
N LEU A 245 -1.50 14.90 9.28
CA LEU A 245 -2.25 14.06 8.36
C LEU A 245 -3.75 14.29 8.60
N ALA A 246 -4.45 14.85 7.61
CA ALA A 246 -5.85 15.22 7.72
C ALA A 246 -6.62 14.96 6.41
N SER A 247 -7.92 14.68 6.54
CA SER A 247 -8.86 14.68 5.44
C SER A 247 -9.73 15.92 5.56
N VAL A 248 -9.36 16.98 4.83
CA VAL A 248 -10.11 18.24 4.79
C VAL A 248 -9.87 18.96 3.47
N GLY A 249 -10.93 19.54 2.90
CA GLY A 249 -10.83 20.37 1.70
C GLY A 249 -12.09 20.34 0.85
N SER A 250 -11.98 20.87 -0.37
CA SER A 250 -13.05 20.83 -1.37
C SER A 250 -12.65 19.90 -2.50
N THR A 251 -13.60 19.11 -2.99
CA THR A 251 -13.43 18.21 -4.12
C THR A 251 -14.51 18.46 -5.17
N TRP A 252 -14.37 17.83 -6.33
CA TRP A 252 -15.45 17.79 -7.31
C TRP A 252 -16.73 17.17 -6.75
N LYS A 253 -16.61 16.16 -5.88
CA LYS A 253 -17.74 15.44 -5.27
C LYS A 253 -18.48 16.29 -4.24
N SER A 254 -17.80 17.23 -3.60
CA SER A 254 -18.41 18.12 -2.61
C SER A 254 -19.07 19.36 -3.24
N GLU A 255 -19.06 19.49 -4.57
CA GLU A 255 -19.66 20.61 -5.32
C GLU A 255 -19.15 22.00 -4.86
N GLY A 256 -17.92 22.02 -4.33
CA GLY A 256 -17.30 23.22 -3.81
C GLY A 256 -17.53 23.49 -2.32
N LYS A 257 -18.23 22.61 -1.61
CA LYS A 257 -18.36 22.67 -0.14
C LYS A 257 -17.11 22.11 0.53
N LEU A 258 -16.73 22.69 1.66
CA LEU A 258 -15.74 22.10 2.55
C LEU A 258 -16.27 20.79 3.10
N VAL A 259 -15.49 19.72 2.93
CA VAL A 259 -15.73 18.40 3.53
C VAL A 259 -14.51 18.01 4.34
N PHE A 260 -14.74 17.28 5.41
CA PHE A 260 -13.71 16.72 6.26
C PHE A 260 -14.16 15.37 6.79
N ALA A 261 -13.20 14.55 7.19
CA ALA A 261 -13.44 13.26 7.80
C ALA A 261 -12.35 12.96 8.82
N ASP A 262 -12.70 12.13 9.80
CA ASP A 262 -11.76 11.68 10.81
C ASP A 262 -10.66 10.81 10.18
N VAL A 263 -9.43 11.11 10.55
CA VAL A 263 -8.26 10.28 10.27
C VAL A 263 -7.71 9.79 11.60
N SER A 264 -7.69 8.47 11.78
CA SER A 264 -7.24 7.83 13.01
C SER A 264 -5.74 7.53 13.01
N LEU A 265 -5.18 7.33 14.20
CA LEU A 265 -3.82 6.85 14.38
C LEU A 265 -3.59 5.47 13.71
N SER A 266 -4.57 4.56 13.75
CA SER A 266 -4.53 3.30 12.99
C SER A 266 -4.36 3.54 11.49
N CYS A 267 -5.06 4.51 10.92
CA CYS A 267 -4.87 4.88 9.52
C CYS A 267 -3.41 5.27 9.24
N TYR A 268 -2.79 6.07 10.10
CA TYR A 268 -1.38 6.44 9.95
C TYR A 268 -0.44 5.22 9.95
N TYR A 269 -0.58 4.31 10.91
CA TYR A 269 0.26 3.12 10.99
C TYR A 269 -0.01 2.12 9.86
N ARG A 270 -1.27 1.98 9.40
CA ARG A 270 -1.59 1.18 8.19
C ARG A 270 -0.95 1.77 6.94
N LEU A 271 -0.91 3.10 6.81
CA LEU A 271 -0.25 3.74 5.68
C LEU A 271 1.25 3.48 5.68
N LEU A 272 1.91 3.60 6.84
CA LEU A 272 3.33 3.26 6.99
C LEU A 272 3.62 1.79 6.70
N LEU A 273 2.85 0.89 7.32
CA LEU A 273 2.98 -0.55 7.12
C LEU A 273 2.87 -0.91 5.63
N GLY A 274 1.91 -0.28 4.93
CA GLY A 274 1.67 -0.48 3.50
C GLY A 274 2.77 0.01 2.56
N ARG A 275 3.78 0.75 3.06
CA ARG A 275 4.98 1.14 2.28
C ARG A 275 5.97 -0.01 2.11
N THR A 276 5.90 -1.03 2.96
CA THR A 276 6.79 -2.20 2.88
C THR A 276 6.11 -3.35 2.11
N PRO A 277 6.87 -4.20 1.40
CA PRO A 277 6.32 -5.39 0.74
C PRO A 277 5.53 -6.29 1.69
N GLU A 278 6.09 -6.60 2.86
CA GLU A 278 5.48 -7.46 3.85
C GLU A 278 4.25 -6.83 4.48
N GLY A 279 4.33 -5.56 4.87
CA GLY A 279 3.19 -4.84 5.43
C GLY A 279 2.03 -4.68 4.44
N ASN A 280 2.33 -4.45 3.16
CA ASN A 280 1.32 -4.42 2.10
C ASN A 280 0.65 -5.80 1.94
N TYR A 281 1.42 -6.90 2.00
CA TYR A 281 0.85 -8.26 2.01
C TYR A 281 -0.04 -8.49 3.23
N LYS A 282 0.43 -8.14 4.45
CA LYS A 282 -0.32 -8.22 5.71
C LYS A 282 -1.66 -7.49 5.65
N LEU A 283 -1.66 -6.23 5.19
CA LEU A 283 -2.86 -5.42 5.03
C LEU A 283 -3.85 -6.02 4.02
N LYS A 284 -3.35 -6.58 2.91
CA LYS A 284 -4.20 -7.23 1.91
C LYS A 284 -4.71 -8.62 2.32
N ARG A 285 -4.06 -9.24 3.31
CA ARG A 285 -4.52 -10.47 3.96
C ARG A 285 -5.51 -10.20 5.09
N ASP A 286 -5.64 -8.94 5.49
CA ASP A 286 -6.38 -8.50 6.68
C ASP A 286 -5.99 -9.25 7.96
N ALA A 287 -4.71 -9.59 8.06
CA ALA A 287 -4.13 -10.38 9.16
C ALA A 287 -2.74 -9.82 9.50
N ILE A 288 -2.71 -8.67 10.16
CA ILE A 288 -1.48 -7.90 10.43
C ILE A 288 -0.58 -8.63 11.42
N LEU A 289 -1.16 -9.22 12.47
CA LEU A 289 -0.43 -9.85 13.56
C LEU A 289 -0.08 -11.32 13.28
N VAL A 290 -0.83 -11.98 12.40
CA VAL A 290 -0.60 -13.41 12.09
C VAL A 290 0.16 -13.64 10.79
N SER A 291 -0.17 -12.93 9.70
CA SER A 291 0.39 -13.25 8.38
C SER A 291 1.82 -12.72 8.19
N LYS A 292 2.61 -13.39 7.36
CA LYS A 292 3.92 -12.93 6.88
C LYS A 292 4.01 -13.13 5.37
N LEU A 293 4.82 -12.32 4.69
CA LEU A 293 5.09 -12.54 3.27
C LEU A 293 5.83 -13.89 3.11
N PRO A 294 5.26 -14.87 2.39
CA PRO A 294 5.89 -16.18 2.23
C PRO A 294 7.27 -16.09 1.60
N ASN A 295 8.23 -16.89 2.06
CA ASN A 295 9.63 -16.89 1.63
C ASN A 295 9.88 -17.52 0.25
N SER A 296 8.93 -18.32 -0.22
CA SER A 296 9.02 -19.11 -1.44
C SER A 296 7.65 -19.14 -2.13
N PHE A 297 7.67 -19.37 -3.45
CA PHE A 297 6.46 -19.47 -4.26
C PHE A 297 6.38 -20.87 -4.84
N SER A 298 5.42 -21.69 -4.41
CA SER A 298 5.22 -23.03 -4.96
C SER A 298 4.40 -22.99 -6.25
N SER A 299 3.11 -22.67 -6.13
CA SER A 299 2.17 -22.59 -7.25
C SER A 299 1.08 -21.57 -6.95
N ARG A 300 0.42 -21.08 -8.00
CA ARG A 300 -0.72 -20.18 -7.85
C ARG A 300 -1.88 -20.78 -7.03
N ALA A 301 -2.08 -22.10 -7.07
CA ALA A 301 -3.18 -22.77 -6.36
C ALA A 301 -2.97 -22.79 -4.83
N GLN A 302 -1.71 -22.87 -4.40
CA GLN A 302 -1.34 -22.90 -2.98
C GLN A 302 -1.08 -21.50 -2.42
N TRP A 303 -0.76 -20.51 -3.27
CA TRP A 303 -0.59 -19.13 -2.84
C TRP A 303 -1.87 -18.56 -2.21
N ARG A 304 -1.70 -17.73 -1.18
CA ARG A 304 -2.79 -16.99 -0.53
C ARG A 304 -2.48 -15.50 -0.49
N GLY A 305 -3.53 -14.69 -0.65
CA GLY A 305 -3.41 -13.24 -0.76
C GLY A 305 -2.99 -12.76 -2.14
N THR A 306 -2.44 -11.54 -2.20
CA THR A 306 -2.04 -10.92 -3.47
C THR A 306 -0.79 -11.59 -4.02
N LEU A 307 -0.79 -11.88 -5.32
CA LEU A 307 0.34 -12.51 -5.99
C LEU A 307 1.60 -11.61 -5.97
N PRO A 308 2.81 -12.19 -5.86
CA PRO A 308 4.06 -11.42 -5.77
C PRO A 308 4.25 -10.40 -6.90
N ARG A 309 3.91 -10.73 -8.14
CA ARG A 309 3.99 -9.80 -9.28
C ARG A 309 3.15 -8.55 -9.05
N SER A 310 1.90 -8.72 -8.60
CA SER A 310 0.99 -7.61 -8.35
C SER A 310 1.44 -6.77 -7.16
N LEU A 311 1.96 -7.41 -6.11
CA LEU A 311 2.57 -6.69 -4.98
C LEU A 311 3.79 -5.87 -5.41
N LEU A 312 4.63 -6.40 -6.29
CA LEU A 312 5.81 -5.69 -6.79
C LEU A 312 5.44 -4.47 -7.63
N ILE A 313 4.46 -4.60 -8.52
CA ILE A 313 3.93 -3.46 -9.29
C ILE A 313 3.36 -2.39 -8.36
N ASP A 314 2.55 -2.80 -7.38
CA ASP A 314 2.00 -1.88 -6.37
C ASP A 314 3.11 -1.16 -5.60
N PHE A 315 4.15 -1.89 -5.20
CA PHE A 315 5.30 -1.33 -4.51
C PHE A 315 6.04 -0.31 -5.41
N CYS A 316 6.31 -0.66 -6.66
CA CYS A 316 6.97 0.25 -7.60
C CYS A 316 6.17 1.55 -7.76
N HIS A 317 4.85 1.46 -7.97
CA HIS A 317 4.00 2.64 -8.07
C HIS A 317 3.98 3.49 -6.80
N GLN A 318 3.90 2.86 -5.63
CA GLN A 318 3.94 3.56 -4.33
C GLN A 318 5.26 4.31 -4.13
N HIS A 319 6.37 3.77 -4.61
CA HIS A 319 7.71 4.37 -4.49
C HIS A 319 8.16 5.15 -5.72
N ARG A 320 7.25 5.43 -6.66
CA ARG A 320 7.51 6.16 -7.92
C ARG A 320 8.63 5.54 -8.77
N LEU A 321 8.77 4.22 -8.70
CA LEU A 321 9.64 3.44 -9.57
C LEU A 321 8.88 3.07 -10.85
N ALA A 322 9.63 2.84 -11.92
CA ALA A 322 9.07 2.30 -13.15
C ALA A 322 8.52 0.88 -12.92
N ASP A 323 7.60 0.48 -13.79
CA ASP A 323 7.07 -0.88 -13.77
C ASP A 323 8.21 -1.91 -13.96
N PRO A 324 8.19 -3.02 -13.20
CA PRO A 324 9.18 -4.07 -13.32
C PRO A 324 9.05 -4.77 -14.69
N ASP A 325 10.17 -4.94 -15.38
CA ASP A 325 10.25 -5.72 -16.62
C ASP A 325 10.53 -7.19 -16.31
N PHE A 326 9.89 -8.11 -17.02
CA PHE A 326 10.00 -9.55 -16.79
C PHE A 326 10.50 -10.26 -18.04
N VAL A 327 11.74 -10.72 -18.00
CA VAL A 327 12.37 -11.47 -19.08
C VAL A 327 12.26 -12.96 -18.79
N LEU A 328 11.76 -13.73 -19.76
CA LEU A 328 11.60 -15.18 -19.65
C LEU A 328 12.67 -15.90 -20.47
N HIS A 329 13.27 -16.93 -19.89
CA HIS A 329 14.19 -17.84 -20.55
C HIS A 329 13.59 -19.25 -20.55
N SER A 330 13.52 -19.88 -21.72
CA SER A 330 13.13 -21.29 -21.88
C SER A 330 14.38 -22.11 -22.17
N THR A 331 14.53 -23.26 -21.51
CA THR A 331 15.68 -24.15 -21.71
C THR A 331 15.62 -24.97 -23.01
N ASN A 332 14.51 -24.92 -23.76
CA ASN A 332 14.36 -25.64 -25.04
C ASN A 332 13.99 -24.68 -26.21
N PRO A 333 14.96 -24.03 -26.87
CA PRO A 333 14.69 -23.24 -28.08
C PRO A 333 14.47 -24.09 -29.35
N SER A 334 14.74 -25.41 -29.30
CA SER A 334 14.68 -26.31 -30.46
C SER A 334 13.32 -26.98 -30.73
N SER A 335 12.31 -26.75 -29.89
CA SER A 335 10.98 -27.37 -30.07
C SER A 335 10.06 -26.61 -31.03
N ASP A 336 10.41 -25.39 -31.45
CA ASP A 336 9.58 -24.60 -32.36
C ASP A 336 9.66 -25.08 -33.83
N MET A 337 10.62 -25.96 -34.16
CA MET A 337 10.82 -26.54 -35.49
C MET A 337 10.38 -28.01 -35.61
N LEU A 338 9.77 -28.60 -34.57
CA LEU A 338 9.29 -30.00 -34.62
C LEU A 338 7.77 -30.08 -34.84
N PRO A 339 7.29 -31.08 -35.62
CA PRO A 339 5.87 -31.27 -35.91
C PRO A 339 5.03 -31.44 -34.64
N ILE A 340 3.76 -31.02 -34.73
CA ILE A 340 2.79 -30.87 -33.63
C ILE A 340 2.62 -32.14 -32.78
N GLU A 341 2.92 -33.32 -33.33
CA GLU A 341 2.70 -34.62 -32.67
C GLU A 341 3.71 -34.92 -31.54
N ASP A 342 4.92 -34.34 -31.56
CA ASP A 342 5.93 -34.53 -30.49
C ASP A 342 5.82 -33.49 -29.36
N ARG A 343 4.91 -32.51 -29.46
CA ARG A 343 4.75 -31.46 -28.44
C ARG A 343 4.09 -31.93 -27.14
N LYS A 344 3.48 -33.11 -27.11
CA LYS A 344 2.78 -33.64 -25.91
C LYS A 344 3.71 -34.20 -24.82
N GLY A 345 5.04 -34.07 -24.94
CA GLY A 345 6.00 -34.52 -23.91
C GLY A 345 7.13 -33.55 -23.58
N SER A 346 7.19 -32.37 -24.21
CA SER A 346 8.26 -31.39 -23.94
C SER A 346 7.91 -30.56 -22.71
N ASN A 347 8.35 -31.01 -21.53
CA ASN A 347 8.31 -30.26 -20.28
C ASN A 347 9.19 -29.01 -20.41
N GLY A 348 8.64 -27.92 -20.96
CA GLY A 348 9.28 -26.62 -20.98
C GLY A 348 9.58 -26.16 -19.56
N SER A 349 10.85 -25.99 -19.26
CA SER A 349 11.32 -25.44 -17.99
C SER A 349 11.61 -23.95 -18.19
N TYR A 350 10.85 -23.11 -17.48
CA TYR A 350 10.91 -21.67 -17.57
C TYR A 350 11.70 -21.10 -16.40
N ARG A 351 12.55 -20.13 -16.71
CA ARG A 351 13.22 -19.27 -15.74
C ARG A 351 12.87 -17.82 -16.04
N CYS A 352 12.66 -17.01 -15.02
CA CYS A 352 12.32 -15.60 -15.21
C CYS A 352 13.34 -14.69 -14.49
N ARG A 353 13.63 -13.54 -15.08
CA ARG A 353 14.33 -12.43 -14.43
C ARG A 353 13.43 -11.21 -14.37
N ALA A 354 13.23 -10.68 -13.18
CA ALA A 354 12.57 -9.40 -12.94
C ALA A 354 13.63 -8.30 -12.91
N LYS A 355 13.46 -7.24 -13.70
CA LYS A 355 14.36 -6.08 -13.75
C LYS A 355 13.65 -4.87 -13.19
N ILE A 356 14.32 -4.17 -12.27
CA ILE A 356 13.80 -2.97 -11.62
C ILE A 356 14.86 -1.87 -11.76
N VAL A 357 14.44 -0.70 -12.21
CA VAL A 357 15.28 0.49 -12.20
C VAL A 357 15.10 1.19 -10.85
N HIS A 358 16.18 1.27 -10.07
CA HIS A 358 16.21 1.92 -8.77
C HIS A 358 17.43 2.84 -8.69
N GLN A 359 17.22 4.14 -8.46
CA GLN A 359 18.30 5.15 -8.42
C GLN A 359 19.20 5.10 -9.66
N ASP A 360 18.59 5.05 -10.85
CA ASP A 360 19.27 4.94 -12.15
C ASP A 360 20.14 3.68 -12.34
N GLN A 361 20.05 2.71 -11.43
CA GLN A 361 20.68 1.40 -11.54
C GLN A 361 19.64 0.32 -11.83
N VAL A 362 19.95 -0.56 -12.79
CA VAL A 362 19.13 -1.75 -13.06
C VAL A 362 19.53 -2.86 -12.11
N VAL A 363 18.57 -3.33 -11.31
CA VAL A 363 18.73 -4.49 -10.43
C VAL A 363 17.91 -5.64 -10.99
N GLU A 364 18.53 -6.81 -11.13
CA GLU A 364 17.89 -8.01 -11.68
C GLU A 364 17.71 -9.10 -10.60
N PHE A 365 16.55 -9.76 -10.62
CA PHE A 365 16.19 -10.82 -9.69
C PHE A 365 15.71 -12.04 -10.46
N GLU A 366 16.42 -13.15 -10.32
CA GLU A 366 16.10 -14.40 -11.00
C GLU A 366 15.16 -15.27 -10.15
N SER A 367 14.28 -16.02 -10.81
CA SER A 367 13.42 -17.01 -10.16
C SER A 367 14.27 -18.06 -9.45
N GLU A 368 13.76 -18.54 -8.32
CA GLU A 368 14.48 -19.45 -7.41
C GLU A 368 14.89 -20.76 -8.12
N HIS A 369 13.95 -21.30 -8.90
CA HIS A 369 14.11 -22.52 -9.65
C HIS A 369 13.59 -22.35 -11.08
N HIS A 370 13.67 -23.44 -11.85
CA HIS A 370 12.94 -23.57 -13.09
C HIS A 370 11.52 -24.07 -12.81
N TYR A 371 10.54 -23.45 -13.47
CA TYR A 371 9.12 -23.77 -13.31
C TYR A 371 8.54 -24.31 -14.60
N ARG A 372 7.57 -25.23 -14.51
CA ARG A 372 6.84 -25.72 -15.70
C ARG A 372 5.88 -24.69 -16.27
N ASN A 373 5.48 -23.73 -15.44
CA ASN A 373 4.56 -22.67 -15.80
C ASN A 373 5.29 -21.33 -15.86
N ARG A 374 5.13 -20.62 -16.99
CA ARG A 374 5.64 -19.25 -17.18
C ARG A 374 5.20 -18.31 -16.05
N CYS A 375 3.93 -18.40 -15.62
CA CYS A 375 3.38 -17.55 -14.58
C CYS A 375 4.07 -17.77 -13.24
N ASP A 376 4.34 -19.02 -12.86
CA ASP A 376 4.97 -19.33 -11.57
C ASP A 376 6.43 -18.87 -11.53
N ALA A 377 7.16 -18.99 -12.64
CA ALA A 377 8.50 -18.40 -12.78
C ALA A 377 8.48 -16.88 -12.54
N ILE A 378 7.52 -16.16 -13.11
CA ILE A 378 7.35 -14.72 -12.92
C ILE A 378 7.03 -14.39 -11.46
N GLN A 379 6.14 -15.15 -10.81
CA GLN A 379 5.80 -14.93 -9.40
C GLN A 379 7.01 -15.16 -8.49
N SER A 380 7.78 -16.22 -8.73
CA SER A 380 9.01 -16.50 -7.97
C SER A 380 10.04 -15.38 -8.13
N ALA A 381 10.30 -14.91 -9.35
CA ALA A 381 11.23 -13.80 -9.59
C ALA A 381 10.76 -12.49 -8.91
N ALA A 382 9.45 -12.19 -8.99
CA ALA A 382 8.88 -11.02 -8.31
C ALA A 382 9.00 -11.13 -6.78
N LEU A 383 8.81 -12.32 -6.21
CA LEU A 383 8.96 -12.55 -4.77
C LEU A 383 10.40 -12.31 -4.30
N ARG A 384 11.39 -12.77 -5.09
CA ARG A 384 12.81 -12.50 -4.82
C ARG A 384 13.12 -11.00 -4.82
N ALA A 385 12.53 -10.25 -5.75
CA ALA A 385 12.66 -8.80 -5.78
C ALA A 385 12.04 -8.14 -4.53
N LEU A 386 10.83 -8.56 -4.12
CA LEU A 386 10.16 -8.05 -2.92
C LEU A 386 11.00 -8.25 -1.65
N PHE A 387 11.61 -9.43 -1.47
CA PHE A 387 12.49 -9.70 -0.32
C PHE A 387 13.78 -8.89 -0.32
N HIS A 388 14.30 -8.53 -1.49
CA HIS A 388 15.46 -7.65 -1.55
C HIS A 388 15.08 -6.21 -1.22
N LEU A 389 13.93 -5.77 -1.71
CA LEU A 389 13.40 -4.42 -1.46
C LEU A 389 13.01 -4.24 0.01
N SER A 390 12.47 -5.28 0.66
CA SER A 390 12.15 -5.22 2.10
C SER A 390 13.37 -5.05 3.00
N LYS A 391 14.57 -5.43 2.54
CA LYS A 391 15.84 -5.20 3.28
C LYS A 391 16.40 -3.79 3.09
N LYS A 392 15.99 -3.09 2.02
CA LYS A 392 16.53 -1.77 1.64
C LYS A 392 15.64 -0.61 2.03
N VAL A 393 14.32 -0.81 2.03
CA VAL A 393 13.40 0.14 2.66
C VAL A 393 13.64 0.02 4.18
N PRO A 394 13.92 1.12 4.89
CA PRO A 394 13.96 1.06 6.34
C PRO A 394 12.63 0.45 6.79
N THR A 395 12.68 -0.69 7.47
CA THR A 395 11.58 -1.06 8.35
C THR A 395 11.32 0.15 9.23
N VAL A 396 10.04 0.46 9.44
CA VAL A 396 9.61 1.56 10.28
C VAL A 396 10.46 1.54 11.57
N PRO A 397 11.08 2.67 11.96
CA PRO A 397 12.17 2.64 12.93
C PRO A 397 11.75 1.92 14.21
N HIS A 398 12.50 0.87 14.56
CA HIS A 398 12.45 0.30 15.89
C HIS A 398 12.77 1.40 16.91
N HIS A 399 11.85 1.68 17.83
CA HIS A 399 12.23 2.28 19.10
C HIS A 399 13.05 1.23 19.86
N VAL A 400 14.35 1.12 19.57
CA VAL A 400 15.26 0.27 20.34
C VAL A 400 15.77 1.09 21.52
N GLN A 401 15.32 0.77 22.72
CA GLN A 401 16.24 0.80 23.86
C GLN A 401 16.98 -0.53 23.91
N ASN A 402 18.30 -0.44 23.90
CA ASN A 402 19.26 -1.53 23.84
C ASN A 402 19.00 -2.61 24.91
N VAL A 403 18.81 -3.86 24.48
CA VAL A 403 19.25 -5.02 25.27
C VAL A 403 20.00 -5.95 24.34
N GLN A 404 21.32 -6.04 24.52
CA GLN A 404 22.12 -7.11 23.95
C GLN A 404 21.63 -8.44 24.52
N LEU A 405 21.00 -9.26 23.69
CA LEU A 405 20.78 -10.68 24.00
C LEU A 405 21.81 -11.49 23.20
N SER A 406 22.82 -11.98 23.92
CA SER A 406 23.72 -13.03 23.45
C SER A 406 22.96 -14.33 23.19
N PRO A 407 23.37 -15.17 22.22
CA PRO A 407 22.68 -16.39 21.89
C PRO A 407 23.06 -17.47 22.90
N THR A 408 22.21 -17.68 23.91
CA THR A 408 22.09 -18.95 24.65
C THR A 408 21.03 -18.75 25.72
N SER A 409 19.83 -19.27 25.52
CA SER A 409 18.98 -19.78 26.60
C SER A 409 17.82 -20.56 26.03
N THR A 410 17.82 -21.83 26.36
CA THR A 410 16.79 -22.83 26.16
C THR A 410 15.43 -22.36 26.65
N SER A 411 14.41 -22.76 25.91
CA SER A 411 13.00 -22.76 26.29
C SER A 411 12.79 -23.26 27.72
N LYS A 412 12.33 -22.36 28.60
CA LYS A 412 11.71 -22.72 29.86
C LYS A 412 10.31 -22.10 29.88
N CYS A 413 9.31 -22.97 29.80
CA CYS A 413 7.94 -22.66 30.20
C CYS A 413 7.97 -22.09 31.61
N LEU A 414 7.53 -20.84 31.79
CA LEU A 414 7.27 -20.28 33.10
C LEU A 414 5.86 -20.69 33.52
N SER A 415 5.79 -21.63 34.46
CA SER A 415 4.62 -21.85 35.29
C SER A 415 4.49 -20.68 36.27
N LEU A 416 3.39 -19.94 36.20
CA LEU A 416 3.00 -19.02 37.27
C LEU A 416 1.52 -19.24 37.60
N ASP A 417 1.37 -19.79 38.80
CA ASP A 417 0.24 -19.96 39.70
C ASP A 417 -1.15 -19.44 39.32
N ASP A 418 -2.08 -20.39 39.44
CA ASP A 418 -3.52 -20.27 39.62
C ASP A 418 -3.97 -19.03 40.40
N ARG A 419 -4.73 -18.16 39.70
CA ARG A 419 -6.01 -17.66 40.21
C ARG A 419 -7.02 -17.58 39.08
N ALA A 420 -7.90 -18.56 39.09
CA ALA A 420 -9.06 -18.70 38.21
C ALA A 420 -9.97 -17.46 38.19
N VAL A 421 -10.35 -17.03 37.00
CA VAL A 421 -11.69 -16.52 36.69
C VAL A 421 -12.14 -17.24 35.43
N GLY A 422 -13.03 -18.21 35.61
CA GLY A 422 -13.52 -19.08 34.53
C GLY A 422 -14.46 -18.34 33.58
N CYS A 423 -14.32 -18.63 32.30
CA CYS A 423 -15.39 -18.49 31.32
C CYS A 423 -15.88 -19.90 30.99
N GLU A 424 -17.07 -20.26 31.49
CA GLU A 424 -17.75 -21.48 31.06
C GLU A 424 -18.28 -21.32 29.63
N PRO A 425 -18.30 -22.40 28.82
CA PRO A 425 -19.08 -22.44 27.59
C PRO A 425 -20.52 -22.86 27.90
N GLU A 426 -21.50 -22.11 27.39
CA GLU A 426 -22.91 -22.48 27.44
C GLU A 426 -23.15 -23.76 26.62
N ASN A 427 -23.40 -24.87 27.30
CA ASN A 427 -23.88 -26.12 26.72
C ASN A 427 -25.43 -26.16 26.75
N GLY A 428 -26.04 -26.19 25.56
CA GLY A 428 -27.40 -26.68 25.38
C GLY A 428 -27.41 -28.20 25.22
N PHE A 429 -27.80 -28.91 26.27
CA PHE A 429 -28.06 -30.36 26.26
C PHE A 429 -29.30 -30.70 25.42
N VAL A 430 -29.19 -31.71 24.54
CA VAL A 430 -30.28 -32.65 24.23
C VAL A 430 -29.70 -34.07 24.29
N ASN A 431 -30.14 -34.83 25.28
CA ASN A 431 -29.82 -36.24 25.49
C ASN A 431 -30.56 -37.13 24.47
N GLY A 432 -29.86 -38.10 23.91
CA GLY A 432 -30.42 -39.23 23.18
C GLY A 432 -29.48 -40.44 23.24
N ASN A 433 -29.71 -41.32 24.21
CA ASN A 433 -29.05 -42.63 24.33
C ASN A 433 -29.53 -43.59 23.23
N VAL A 434 -28.60 -44.21 22.48
CA VAL A 434 -28.78 -45.55 21.90
C VAL A 434 -27.43 -46.30 21.92
N ASN A 435 -27.52 -47.59 22.23
CA ASN A 435 -26.48 -48.52 22.64
C ASN A 435 -25.46 -48.94 21.56
N SER A 436 -24.30 -49.35 22.09
CA SER A 436 -23.26 -50.29 21.63
C SER A 436 -23.49 -51.11 20.35
N GLU A 437 -22.47 -51.16 19.48
CA GLU A 437 -21.58 -52.31 19.23
C GLU A 437 -20.82 -52.10 17.90
N GLY A 438 -19.51 -52.35 17.90
CA GLY A 438 -18.70 -52.25 16.68
C GLY A 438 -17.22 -52.07 16.94
N SER A 439 -16.60 -53.08 17.55
CA SER A 439 -15.14 -53.22 17.62
C SER A 439 -14.53 -53.29 16.21
N SER A 440 -13.78 -52.27 15.83
CA SER A 440 -12.75 -52.38 14.80
C SER A 440 -11.50 -51.59 15.21
N ASN A 441 -10.43 -52.35 15.44
CA ASN A 441 -9.00 -52.03 15.57
C ASN A 441 -8.59 -50.53 15.65
N PRO A 442 -7.79 -50.13 16.67
CA PRO A 442 -7.20 -48.80 16.69
C PRO A 442 -6.13 -48.71 15.60
N VAL A 443 -6.45 -48.03 14.51
CA VAL A 443 -5.49 -47.66 13.47
C VAL A 443 -4.65 -46.50 14.01
N ASP A 444 -3.32 -46.60 13.84
CA ASP A 444 -2.28 -45.63 14.20
C ASP A 444 -2.55 -44.19 13.70
N TYR A 445 -3.40 -43.43 14.40
CA TYR A 445 -3.61 -41.98 14.15
C TYR A 445 -2.88 -41.08 15.16
N LEU A 446 -1.97 -41.63 15.96
CA LEU A 446 -1.17 -40.83 16.89
C LEU A 446 0.08 -40.28 16.17
N ASN A 447 0.12 -38.96 15.98
CA ASN A 447 1.29 -38.14 15.64
C ASN A 447 1.80 -38.15 14.18
N LYS A 448 0.92 -37.96 13.18
CA LYS A 448 1.39 -37.50 11.86
C LYS A 448 1.38 -35.97 11.83
N ALA A 449 2.55 -35.36 11.92
CA ALA A 449 2.71 -33.91 11.74
C ALA A 449 2.18 -33.48 10.36
N ILE A 450 1.65 -32.26 10.27
CA ILE A 450 1.16 -31.69 9.01
C ILE A 450 2.35 -31.53 8.06
N ALA A 451 2.25 -32.12 6.86
CA ALA A 451 3.35 -32.10 5.90
C ALA A 451 3.58 -30.69 5.33
N ALA A 452 4.84 -30.33 5.09
CA ALA A 452 5.19 -29.13 4.34
C ALA A 452 4.52 -29.13 2.95
N GLY A 453 4.03 -27.97 2.53
CA GLY A 453 3.23 -27.80 1.32
C GLY A 453 1.73 -27.99 1.50
N SER A 454 1.27 -28.48 2.67
CA SER A 454 -0.16 -28.61 2.99
C SER A 454 -0.79 -27.23 3.17
N MET A 455 -2.06 -27.11 2.80
CA MET A 455 -2.88 -25.93 3.10
C MET A 455 -3.64 -26.16 4.40
N VAL A 456 -3.50 -25.25 5.35
CA VAL A 456 -4.22 -25.27 6.63
C VAL A 456 -5.21 -24.12 6.65
N CYS A 457 -6.46 -24.40 7.01
CA CYS A 457 -7.46 -23.42 7.38
C CYS A 457 -7.60 -23.42 8.90
N MET A 458 -7.49 -22.26 9.52
CA MET A 458 -7.66 -22.07 10.97
C MET A 458 -8.59 -20.91 11.28
N SER A 459 -9.21 -20.96 12.46
CA SER A 459 -9.78 -19.78 13.12
C SER A 459 -8.82 -19.30 14.19
N TYR A 460 -8.73 -18.00 14.42
CA TYR A 460 -7.91 -17.46 15.50
C TYR A 460 -8.45 -16.17 16.09
N ASN A 461 -8.05 -15.90 17.34
CA ASN A 461 -8.17 -14.61 18.00
C ASN A 461 -6.81 -14.21 18.57
N VAL A 462 -6.48 -12.93 18.47
CA VAL A 462 -5.28 -12.34 19.08
C VAL A 462 -5.72 -11.30 20.10
N TRP A 463 -5.20 -11.42 21.31
CA TRP A 463 -5.49 -10.53 22.42
C TRP A 463 -4.21 -9.84 22.90
N LEU A 464 -4.28 -8.55 23.19
CA LEU A 464 -3.26 -7.84 23.95
C LEU A 464 -3.58 -8.03 25.44
N VAL A 465 -2.67 -8.68 26.17
CA VAL A 465 -2.84 -9.02 27.58
C VAL A 465 -1.62 -8.57 28.40
N GLY A 466 -1.85 -8.05 29.61
CA GLY A 466 -0.80 -7.60 30.52
C GLY A 466 -1.08 -6.21 31.08
N ASN A 467 -0.51 -5.85 32.23
CA ASN A 467 -0.67 -4.53 32.86
C ASN A 467 -2.12 -4.03 33.01
N GLY A 468 -3.06 -4.94 33.31
CA GLY A 468 -4.48 -4.60 33.41
C GLY A 468 -5.19 -4.43 32.06
N VAL A 469 -4.48 -4.59 30.95
CA VAL A 469 -5.03 -4.65 29.60
C VAL A 469 -5.44 -6.08 29.28
N ASN A 470 -6.65 -6.23 28.74
CA ASN A 470 -7.14 -7.46 28.13
C ASN A 470 -8.11 -7.08 27.01
N MET A 471 -7.59 -6.94 25.80
CA MET A 471 -8.38 -6.51 24.65
C MET A 471 -8.09 -7.35 23.41
N LYS A 472 -9.12 -7.65 22.64
CA LYS A 472 -9.00 -8.39 21.37
C LYS A 472 -8.52 -7.42 20.29
N VAL A 473 -7.41 -7.72 19.63
CA VAL A 473 -6.77 -6.85 18.62
C VAL A 473 -6.95 -7.31 17.19
N GLU A 474 -7.06 -8.63 16.96
CA GLU A 474 -7.27 -9.22 15.64
C GLU A 474 -8.05 -10.52 15.79
N ALA A 475 -8.93 -10.84 14.84
CA ALA A 475 -9.64 -12.11 14.81
C ALA A 475 -10.03 -12.50 13.39
N HIS A 476 -10.03 -13.79 13.12
CA HIS A 476 -10.41 -14.35 11.84
C HIS A 476 -11.10 -15.70 12.05
N GLU A 477 -12.30 -15.86 11.50
CA GLU A 477 -13.05 -17.12 11.59
C GLU A 477 -12.46 -18.19 10.66
N GLU A 478 -12.07 -17.79 9.44
CA GLU A 478 -11.39 -18.67 8.51
C GLU A 478 -10.17 -17.95 7.93
N PHE A 479 -9.00 -18.54 8.13
CA PHE A 479 -7.74 -18.06 7.62
C PHE A 479 -6.91 -19.23 7.06
N GLU A 480 -6.63 -19.16 5.76
CA GLU A 480 -5.88 -20.19 5.06
C GLU A 480 -4.43 -19.80 4.79
N PHE A 481 -3.49 -20.71 5.04
CA PHE A 481 -2.09 -20.52 4.72
C PHE A 481 -1.42 -21.86 4.37
N GLN A 482 -0.25 -21.78 3.75
CA GLN A 482 0.54 -22.95 3.37
C GLN A 482 1.62 -23.20 4.43
N ILE A 483 1.79 -24.45 4.85
CA ILE A 483 2.85 -24.88 5.76
C ILE A 483 4.18 -25.02 5.00
N GLY A 484 5.28 -24.61 5.62
CA GLY A 484 6.65 -24.73 5.13
C GLY A 484 7.16 -23.53 4.33
N VAL A 485 6.32 -22.51 4.08
CA VAL A 485 6.69 -21.33 3.27
C VAL A 485 6.82 -20.04 4.09
N GLY A 486 6.63 -20.09 5.41
CA GLY A 486 6.73 -18.91 6.27
C GLY A 486 5.63 -17.87 6.01
N GLY A 487 4.41 -18.33 5.68
CA GLY A 487 3.26 -17.46 5.40
C GLY A 487 2.58 -16.87 6.64
N ILE A 488 2.99 -17.32 7.82
CA ILE A 488 2.57 -16.79 9.13
C ILE A 488 3.80 -16.63 10.05
N ILE A 489 3.60 -16.09 11.26
CA ILE A 489 4.68 -16.03 12.27
C ILE A 489 5.15 -17.45 12.66
N GLY A 490 6.45 -17.63 12.86
CA GLY A 490 7.09 -18.94 12.89
C GLY A 490 6.69 -19.78 14.11
N GLU A 491 6.45 -19.13 15.25
CA GLU A 491 6.01 -19.74 16.49
C GLU A 491 4.63 -20.39 16.33
N LEU A 492 3.72 -19.74 15.58
CA LEU A 492 2.41 -20.31 15.26
C LEU A 492 2.52 -21.46 14.26
N GLU A 493 3.32 -21.31 13.22
CA GLU A 493 3.52 -22.36 12.22
C GLU A 493 4.09 -23.64 12.86
N SER A 494 5.01 -23.49 13.81
CA SER A 494 5.61 -24.58 14.58
C SER A 494 4.57 -25.35 15.39
N ILE A 495 3.70 -24.66 16.14
CA ILE A 495 2.65 -25.30 16.93
C ILE A 495 1.63 -25.98 16.01
N ILE A 496 1.15 -25.26 14.99
CA ILE A 496 0.12 -25.77 14.07
C ILE A 496 0.61 -27.01 13.31
N SER A 497 1.90 -27.10 13.00
CA SER A 497 2.48 -28.29 12.35
C SER A 497 2.29 -29.58 13.15
N GLY A 498 2.11 -29.50 14.47
CA GLY A 498 1.80 -30.63 15.36
C GLY A 498 0.31 -30.83 15.66
N MET A 499 -0.57 -29.91 15.22
CA MET A 499 -2.00 -29.95 15.52
C MET A 499 -2.78 -30.88 14.56
N HIS A 500 -3.92 -31.38 15.04
CA HIS A 500 -4.90 -32.10 14.22
C HIS A 500 -6.15 -31.24 13.98
N ILE A 501 -7.07 -31.71 13.12
CA ILE A 501 -8.34 -31.01 12.87
C ILE A 501 -9.12 -30.89 14.18
N ASP A 502 -9.72 -29.73 14.42
CA ASP A 502 -10.42 -29.32 15.64
C ASP A 502 -9.55 -29.13 16.89
N ALA A 503 -8.24 -29.36 16.81
CA ALA A 503 -7.33 -29.03 17.90
C ALA A 503 -7.35 -27.52 18.18
N TYR A 504 -7.26 -27.18 19.46
CA TYR A 504 -7.22 -25.81 19.96
C TYR A 504 -5.95 -25.62 20.79
N GLU A 505 -5.24 -24.52 20.54
CA GLU A 505 -4.02 -24.17 21.25
C GLU A 505 -4.01 -22.68 21.61
N GLU A 506 -3.37 -22.37 22.73
CA GLU A 506 -3.08 -21.00 23.15
C GLU A 506 -1.58 -20.77 23.19
N LEU A 507 -1.15 -19.64 22.66
CA LEU A 507 0.24 -19.22 22.71
C LEU A 507 0.34 -17.77 23.19
N LEU A 508 1.28 -17.52 24.09
CA LEU A 508 1.63 -16.17 24.53
C LEU A 508 2.99 -15.78 23.96
N LEU A 509 3.04 -14.66 23.23
CA LEU A 509 4.26 -14.10 22.65
C LEU A 509 4.47 -12.65 23.15
N PRO A 510 5.72 -12.19 23.28
CA PRO A 510 5.99 -10.78 23.54
C PRO A 510 5.53 -9.91 22.37
N VAL A 511 5.37 -8.60 22.63
CA VAL A 511 5.10 -7.62 21.57
C VAL A 511 6.40 -7.30 20.83
N ASP A 512 6.54 -7.83 19.61
CA ASP A 512 7.75 -7.58 18.79
C ASP A 512 7.72 -6.23 18.06
N ASN A 513 6.53 -5.76 17.68
CA ASN A 513 6.35 -4.50 16.96
C ASN A 513 5.01 -3.84 17.33
N ILE A 514 5.10 -2.77 18.13
CA ILE A 514 3.96 -1.97 18.60
C ILE A 514 3.17 -1.39 17.44
N GLU A 515 3.83 -0.99 16.35
CA GLU A 515 3.19 -0.32 15.21
C GLU A 515 2.27 -1.26 14.45
N ASN A 516 2.58 -2.56 14.43
CA ASN A 516 1.66 -3.57 13.89
C ASN A 516 0.37 -3.66 14.73
N ILE A 517 0.48 -3.51 16.05
CA ILE A 517 -0.68 -3.47 16.95
C ILE A 517 -1.46 -2.17 16.72
N LEU A 518 -0.77 -1.03 16.64
CA LEU A 518 -1.39 0.25 16.34
C LEU A 518 -1.99 0.30 14.92
N ALA A 519 -1.52 -0.51 13.97
CA ALA A 519 -2.13 -0.64 12.64
C ALA A 519 -3.42 -1.49 12.65
N THR A 520 -3.73 -2.20 13.72
CA THR A 520 -5.01 -2.91 13.85
C THR A 520 -6.16 -1.91 13.97
N ASN A 521 -7.39 -2.36 13.71
CA ASN A 521 -8.58 -1.48 13.69
C ASN A 521 -9.17 -1.23 15.09
N GLN A 522 -8.43 -1.49 16.18
CA GLN A 522 -8.94 -1.28 17.52
C GLN A 522 -8.62 0.13 18.03
N GLU A 523 -9.62 1.00 18.02
CA GLU A 523 -9.47 2.39 18.46
C GLU A 523 -9.00 2.50 19.92
N THR A 524 -9.39 1.56 20.78
CA THR A 524 -9.02 1.52 22.20
C THR A 524 -7.53 1.27 22.45
N VAL A 525 -6.81 0.68 21.49
CA VAL A 525 -5.35 0.53 21.59
C VAL A 525 -4.67 1.91 21.58
N HIS A 526 -5.26 2.89 20.90
CA HIS A 526 -4.68 4.23 20.77
C HIS A 526 -4.78 5.09 22.03
N ASP A 527 -5.66 4.72 22.95
CA ASP A 527 -5.77 5.38 24.25
C ASP A 527 -4.72 4.86 25.24
N LEU A 528 -4.01 3.77 24.91
CA LEU A 528 -2.91 3.25 25.70
C LEU A 528 -1.61 3.99 25.39
N GLU A 529 -0.84 4.28 26.43
CA GLU A 529 0.51 4.80 26.28
C GLU A 529 1.46 3.70 25.78
N ASN A 530 2.40 4.03 24.87
CA ASN A 530 3.36 3.07 24.33
C ASN A 530 4.10 2.22 25.39
N PRO A 531 4.56 2.78 26.54
CA PRO A 531 5.21 1.99 27.59
C PRO A 531 4.32 0.92 28.21
N VAL A 532 3.00 1.11 28.20
CA VAL A 532 2.03 0.11 28.67
C VAL A 532 1.98 -1.05 27.68
N ILE A 533 1.94 -0.75 26.37
CA ILE A 533 1.90 -1.76 25.30
C ILE A 533 3.20 -2.57 25.27
N GLU A 534 4.35 -1.95 25.51
CA GLU A 534 5.67 -2.61 25.56
C GLU A 534 5.79 -3.67 26.64
N GLN A 535 5.02 -3.53 27.72
CA GLN A 535 4.99 -4.47 28.84
C GLN A 535 3.87 -5.52 28.71
N CYS A 536 3.07 -5.44 27.65
CA CYS A 536 2.04 -6.43 27.34
C CYS A 536 2.62 -7.60 26.54
N SER A 537 1.78 -8.60 26.33
CA SER A 537 2.03 -9.76 25.48
C SER A 537 0.84 -10.02 24.58
N LEU A 538 1.06 -10.69 23.46
CA LEU A 538 0.03 -11.13 22.53
C LEU A 538 -0.35 -12.57 22.84
N LYS A 539 -1.60 -12.78 23.28
CA LYS A 539 -2.20 -14.10 23.45
C LYS A 539 -2.93 -14.50 22.17
N TYR A 540 -2.44 -15.53 21.50
CA TYR A 540 -3.03 -16.16 20.33
C TYR A 540 -3.86 -17.35 20.77
N CYS A 541 -5.11 -17.41 20.34
CA CYS A 541 -6.03 -18.53 20.55
C CYS A 541 -6.37 -19.09 19.17
N ILE A 542 -5.99 -20.32 18.88
CA ILE A 542 -6.03 -20.87 17.51
C ILE A 542 -6.78 -22.20 17.51
N LYS A 543 -7.63 -22.39 16.50
CA LYS A 543 -8.30 -23.66 16.23
C LYS A 543 -8.09 -24.07 14.78
N VAL A 544 -7.59 -25.29 14.54
CA VAL A 544 -7.46 -25.83 13.18
C VAL A 544 -8.81 -26.33 12.69
N LEU A 545 -9.25 -25.88 11.52
CA LEU A 545 -10.56 -26.22 10.95
C LEU A 545 -10.46 -27.25 9.84
N ARG A 546 -9.43 -27.15 8.99
CA ARG A 546 -9.26 -28.01 7.82
C ARG A 546 -7.79 -28.11 7.44
N ILE A 547 -7.38 -29.28 6.98
CA ILE A 547 -6.06 -29.54 6.41
C ILE A 547 -6.27 -30.16 5.02
N VAL A 548 -5.58 -29.63 4.02
CA VAL A 548 -5.53 -30.19 2.67
C VAL A 548 -4.09 -30.55 2.37
N GLU A 549 -3.81 -31.84 2.17
CA GLU A 549 -2.48 -32.34 1.85
C GLU A 549 -1.94 -31.74 0.55
N PRO A 550 -0.61 -31.69 0.34
CA PRO A 550 0.00 -31.09 -0.83
C PRO A 550 -0.50 -31.81 -2.10
N SER A 551 -0.99 -31.06 -3.08
CA SER A 551 -1.38 -31.63 -4.36
C SER A 551 -0.15 -32.11 -5.11
N GLU A 552 -0.11 -33.40 -5.47
CA GLU A 552 0.86 -33.90 -6.43
C GLU A 552 0.40 -33.55 -7.85
N ASP A 553 1.21 -32.78 -8.59
CA ASP A 553 0.98 -32.60 -10.01
C ASP A 553 1.11 -33.97 -10.70
N ARG A 554 0.01 -34.46 -11.26
CA ARG A 554 -0.03 -35.74 -11.98
C ARG A 554 0.95 -35.68 -13.15
N MET A 555 2.13 -36.24 -12.97
CA MET A 555 3.12 -36.37 -14.03
C MET A 555 2.76 -37.57 -14.89
N GLU A 556 2.41 -37.34 -16.15
CA GLU A 556 2.34 -38.42 -17.13
C GLU A 556 3.76 -38.84 -17.49
N SER A 557 4.25 -39.91 -16.83
CA SER A 557 5.51 -40.55 -17.22
C SER A 557 5.27 -41.56 -18.33
N ALA A 558 6.08 -41.51 -19.39
CA ALA A 558 6.08 -42.57 -20.40
C ALA A 558 6.65 -43.87 -19.79
N LEU A 559 5.76 -44.77 -19.37
CA LEU A 559 6.14 -46.05 -18.75
C LEU A 559 6.69 -47.08 -19.75
N PHE A 560 6.51 -46.84 -21.06
CA PHE A 560 6.88 -47.76 -22.12
C PHE A 560 7.78 -47.05 -23.14
N SER A 561 8.81 -47.75 -23.62
CA SER A 561 9.66 -47.31 -24.74
C SER A 561 9.68 -48.37 -25.85
N PRO A 562 9.09 -48.10 -27.04
CA PRO A 562 8.37 -46.87 -27.39
C PRO A 562 7.05 -46.73 -26.62
N PRO A 563 6.42 -45.54 -26.58
CA PRO A 563 5.13 -45.34 -25.90
C PRO A 563 4.08 -46.36 -26.33
N LEU A 564 3.19 -46.76 -25.41
CA LEU A 564 2.22 -47.82 -25.67
C LEU A 564 1.29 -47.52 -26.87
N SER A 565 0.98 -46.25 -27.10
CA SER A 565 0.27 -45.79 -28.31
C SER A 565 1.03 -46.15 -29.59
N LYS A 566 2.34 -45.89 -29.60
CA LYS A 566 3.22 -46.20 -30.73
C LYS A 566 3.40 -47.71 -30.92
N GLN A 567 3.52 -48.49 -29.84
CA GLN A 567 3.57 -49.96 -29.92
C GLN A 567 2.31 -50.55 -30.56
N ARG A 568 1.13 -50.05 -30.18
CA ARG A 568 -0.15 -50.50 -30.76
C ARG A 568 -0.21 -50.20 -32.26
N ASN A 569 0.26 -49.04 -32.68
CA ASN A 569 0.34 -48.68 -34.09
C ASN A 569 1.31 -49.56 -34.86
N GLU A 570 2.52 -49.75 -34.35
CA GLU A 570 3.52 -50.59 -35.00
C GLU A 570 3.03 -52.03 -35.15
N PHE A 571 2.38 -52.58 -34.13
CA PHE A 571 1.77 -53.90 -34.19
C PHE A 571 0.66 -53.98 -35.26
N ALA A 572 -0.27 -53.03 -35.26
CA ALA A 572 -1.36 -53.00 -36.23
C ALA A 572 -0.84 -52.84 -37.66
N LEU A 573 0.11 -51.93 -37.89
CA LEU A 573 0.79 -51.74 -39.17
C LEU A 573 1.53 -53.01 -39.62
N GLY A 574 2.19 -53.72 -38.69
CA GLY A 574 2.81 -55.01 -38.97
C GLY A 574 1.82 -56.02 -39.53
N LYS A 575 0.65 -56.15 -38.90
CA LYS A 575 -0.41 -57.06 -39.35
C LYS A 575 -1.07 -56.65 -40.66
N ILE A 576 -1.27 -55.36 -40.89
CA ILE A 576 -1.81 -54.85 -42.16
C ILE A 576 -0.87 -55.18 -43.32
N ARG A 577 0.44 -54.99 -43.13
CA ARG A 577 1.46 -55.32 -44.14
C ARG A 577 1.53 -56.82 -44.40
N GLU A 578 1.47 -57.64 -43.35
CA GLU A 578 1.47 -59.10 -43.46
C GLU A 578 0.26 -59.62 -44.27
N LEU A 579 -0.91 -59.02 -44.09
CA LEU A 579 -2.17 -59.47 -44.70
C LEU A 579 -2.47 -58.86 -46.07
N ASN A 580 -1.66 -57.91 -46.54
CA ASN A 580 -1.75 -57.30 -47.88
C ASN A 580 -3.16 -56.79 -48.26
N ALA A 581 -3.85 -56.18 -47.29
CA ALA A 581 -5.24 -55.74 -47.43
C ALA A 581 -5.38 -54.58 -48.45
N LYS A 582 -6.43 -54.62 -49.29
CA LYS A 582 -6.72 -53.57 -50.30
C LYS A 582 -7.43 -52.34 -49.71
N SER A 583 -8.17 -52.52 -48.62
CA SER A 583 -8.87 -51.45 -47.92
C SER A 583 -8.81 -51.69 -46.41
N LEU A 584 -8.74 -50.59 -45.65
CA LEU A 584 -8.73 -50.59 -44.20
C LEU A 584 -9.75 -49.57 -43.71
N VAL A 585 -10.57 -49.95 -42.73
CA VAL A 585 -11.50 -49.04 -42.06
C VAL A 585 -11.04 -48.87 -40.62
N ASN A 586 -10.62 -47.66 -40.24
CA ASN A 586 -10.29 -47.32 -38.86
C ASN A 586 -11.55 -46.76 -38.17
N PHE A 587 -12.11 -47.53 -37.24
CA PHE A 587 -13.36 -47.19 -36.55
C PHE A 587 -13.26 -46.04 -35.54
N TYR A 588 -12.04 -45.55 -35.23
CA TYR A 588 -11.82 -44.52 -34.20
C TYR A 588 -10.80 -43.45 -34.61
N ALA A 589 -10.73 -43.10 -35.90
CA ALA A 589 -9.78 -42.09 -36.38
C ALA A 589 -10.12 -40.66 -35.89
N CYS A 590 -9.71 -40.33 -34.68
CA CYS A 590 -9.15 -39.02 -34.36
C CYS A 590 -7.65 -39.24 -34.15
N ASP A 591 -6.84 -38.69 -35.07
CA ASP A 591 -5.39 -38.52 -34.94
C ASP A 591 -4.50 -39.77 -34.90
N MET A 592 -4.72 -40.79 -35.74
CA MET A 592 -3.66 -41.77 -36.03
C MET A 592 -3.70 -42.24 -37.49
N LEU A 593 -3.02 -41.48 -38.36
CA LEU A 593 -2.25 -41.97 -39.51
C LEU A 593 -1.22 -40.93 -39.94
#